data_AF-A0A2I2JKZ8-F1
#
_entry.id   AF-A0A2I2JKZ8-F1
#
_cell.length_a   1.000
_cell.length_b   1.000
_cell.length_c   1.000
_cell.angle_alpha   90.00
_cell.angle_beta   90.00
_cell.angle_gamma   90.00
#
_symmetry.space_group_name_H-M   'P 1'
#
loop_
_entity.id
_entity.type
_entity.pdbx_description
1 polymer ?
#
loop_
_entity_poly.entity_id
_entity_poly.type
_entity_poly.pdbx_seq_one_letter_code
_entity_poly.pdbx_strand_id
1 'polypeptide(L)'
;NRLYGPSSVSFADDFVKNSKKHYNYDHSKINFRDKRSAVNSINEWAAKSTDGKLPEVTKDVQNPDGAMIVNAMFFKPHWDEKFSAEMVDTRTFLVSRSFTIGIS
;
A
#
# COMPACT_ATOMS: atom_id res chain seq x y z
N ASN A 1 5.89 -4.81 4.16
CA ASN A 1 6.81 -3.79 3.61
C ASN A 1 7.76 -4.44 2.63
N ARG A 2 8.07 -3.76 1.53
CA ARG A 2 9.05 -4.26 0.57
C ARG A 2 10.01 -3.16 0.15
N LEU A 3 11.30 -3.49 0.16
CA LEU A 3 12.36 -2.66 -0.39
C LEU A 3 12.61 -3.04 -1.84
N TYR A 4 12.55 -2.06 -2.73
CA TYR A 4 12.88 -2.16 -4.13
C TYR A 4 14.23 -1.50 -4.41
N GLY A 5 15.12 -2.19 -5.10
CA GLY A 5 16.40 -1.66 -5.56
C GLY A 5 16.58 -1.82 -7.06
N PRO A 6 17.50 -1.07 -7.67
CA PRO A 6 17.81 -1.21 -9.09
C PRO A 6 18.36 -2.61 -9.38
N SER A 7 18.04 -3.16 -10.55
CA SER A 7 18.55 -4.48 -10.99
C SER A 7 20.08 -4.55 -11.07
N SER A 8 20.75 -3.41 -11.23
CA SER A 8 22.22 -3.28 -11.30
C SER A 8 22.92 -3.32 -9.93
N VAL A 9 22.19 -3.28 -8.82
CA VAL A 9 22.76 -3.16 -7.47
C VAL A 9 22.43 -4.41 -6.63
N SER A 10 23.35 -4.78 -5.75
CA SER A 10 23.12 -5.79 -4.73
C SER A 10 23.08 -5.13 -3.35
N PHE A 11 22.08 -5.52 -2.55
CA PHE A 11 22.03 -5.14 -1.15
C PHE A 11 23.11 -5.91 -0.37
N ALA A 12 23.70 -5.27 0.64
CA ALA A 12 24.59 -5.98 1.56
C ALA A 12 23.83 -7.07 2.31
N ASP A 13 24.44 -8.26 2.46
CA ASP A 13 23.78 -9.43 3.06
C ASP A 13 23.34 -9.17 4.51
N ASP A 14 24.17 -8.48 5.29
CA ASP A 14 23.83 -8.09 6.66
C ASP A 14 22.62 -7.16 6.71
N PHE A 15 22.49 -6.26 5.74
CA PHE A 15 21.33 -5.39 5.63
C PHE A 15 20.07 -6.22 5.33
N VAL A 16 20.12 -7.14 4.36
CA VAL A 16 18.99 -8.02 4.00
C VAL A 16 18.57 -8.87 5.19
N LYS A 17 19.54 -9.46 5.90
CA LYS A 17 19.30 -10.33 7.05
C LYS A 17 18.67 -9.55 8.21
N ASN A 18 19.25 -8.41 8.57
CA ASN A 18 18.79 -7.63 9.71
C ASN A 18 17.45 -6.95 9.43
N SER A 19 17.23 -6.41 8.23
CA SER A 19 15.96 -5.76 7.89
C SER A 19 14.81 -6.77 7.81
N LYS A 20 15.05 -7.99 7.32
CA LYS A 20 14.07 -9.08 7.38
C LYS A 20 13.78 -9.49 8.82
N LYS A 21 14.81 -9.66 9.65
CA LYS A 21 14.66 -10.06 11.06
C LYS A 21 13.89 -9.04 11.90
N HIS A 22 14.21 -7.76 11.76
CA HIS A 22 13.69 -6.70 12.63
C HIS A 22 12.44 -6.00 12.11
N TYR A 23 12.26 -5.93 10.78
CA TYR A 23 11.16 -5.18 10.16
C TYR A 23 10.31 -6.02 9.19
N ASN A 24 10.62 -7.31 9.04
CA ASN A 24 9.98 -8.21 8.08
C ASN A 24 9.97 -7.63 6.65
N TYR A 25 11.05 -6.95 6.25
CA TYR A 25 11.19 -6.40 4.90
C TYR A 25 11.51 -7.50 3.89
N ASP A 26 10.68 -7.60 2.86
CA ASP A 26 11.05 -8.32 1.64
C ASP A 26 11.90 -7.42 0.76
N HIS A 27 12.77 -8.03 -0.04
CA HIS A 27 13.67 -7.31 -0.95
C HIS A 27 13.38 -7.76 -2.37
N SER A 28 13.29 -6.82 -3.29
CA SER A 28 13.09 -7.09 -4.71
C SER A 28 13.98 -6.19 -5.53
N LYS A 29 14.56 -6.74 -6.59
CA LYS A 29 15.29 -5.95 -7.60
C LYS A 29 14.39 -5.77 -8.80
N ILE A 30 14.25 -4.54 -9.28
CA ILE A 30 13.44 -4.23 -10.46
C ILE A 30 14.19 -3.28 -11.40
N ASN A 31 13.82 -3.30 -12.68
CA ASN A 31 14.40 -2.40 -13.66
C ASN A 31 13.65 -1.06 -13.65
N PHE A 32 14.15 -0.08 -12.89
CA PHE A 32 13.54 1.25 -12.83
C PHE A 32 13.63 2.05 -14.15
N ARG A 33 14.51 1.66 -15.08
CA ARG A 33 14.58 2.28 -16.42
C ARG A 33 13.35 1.94 -17.25
N ASP A 34 12.78 0.76 -17.04
CA ASP A 34 11.46 0.39 -17.53
C ASP A 34 10.40 0.79 -16.49
N LYS A 35 9.99 2.07 -16.55
CA LYS A 35 9.01 2.63 -15.62
C LYS A 35 7.70 1.84 -15.60
N ARG A 36 7.25 1.35 -16.76
CA ARG A 36 5.98 0.60 -16.85
C ARG A 36 6.08 -0.72 -16.10
N SER A 37 7.17 -1.46 -16.32
CA SER A 37 7.43 -2.71 -15.60
C SER A 37 7.61 -2.48 -14.10
N ALA A 38 8.30 -1.40 -13.71
CA ALA A 38 8.48 -1.05 -12.29
C ALA A 38 7.15 -0.73 -11.59
N VAL A 39 6.32 0.13 -12.18
CA VAL A 39 4.98 0.47 -11.66
C VAL A 39 4.12 -0.78 -11.54
N ASN A 40 4.10 -1.63 -12.57
CA ASN A 40 3.33 -2.89 -12.55
C ASN A 40 3.82 -3.80 -11.41
N SER A 41 5.12 -4.00 -11.27
CA SER A 41 5.69 -4.85 -10.21
C SER A 41 5.31 -4.38 -8.80
N ILE A 42 5.29 -3.06 -8.57
CA ILE A 42 4.92 -2.47 -7.28
C ILE A 42 3.43 -2.67 -7.00
N ASN A 43 2.58 -2.35 -7.98
CA ASN A 43 1.13 -2.44 -7.83
C ASN A 43 0.66 -3.90 -7.73
N GLU A 44 1.23 -4.83 -8.49
CA GLU A 44 0.96 -6.27 -8.37
C GLU A 44 1.33 -6.80 -6.99
N TRP A 45 2.49 -6.40 -6.46
CA TRP A 45 2.89 -6.77 -5.11
C TRP A 45 1.93 -6.20 -4.06
N ALA A 46 1.52 -4.93 -4.20
CA ALA A 46 0.62 -4.29 -3.26
C ALA A 46 -0.77 -4.93 -3.29
N ALA A 47 -1.31 -5.21 -4.48
CA ALA A 47 -2.57 -5.91 -4.67
C ALA A 47 -2.50 -7.28 -4.02
N LYS A 48 -1.45 -8.07 -4.28
CA LYS A 48 -1.27 -9.40 -3.67
C LYS A 48 -1.13 -9.32 -2.15
N SER A 49 -0.42 -8.32 -1.64
CA SER A 49 -0.18 -8.16 -0.19
C SER A 49 -1.41 -7.65 0.57
N THR A 50 -2.44 -7.18 -0.14
CA THR A 50 -3.66 -6.63 0.44
C THR A 50 -4.91 -7.39 0.00
N ASP A 51 -4.78 -8.63 -0.47
CA ASP A 51 -5.88 -9.45 -0.99
C ASP A 51 -6.74 -8.72 -2.04
N GLY A 52 -6.08 -7.96 -2.92
CA GLY A 52 -6.67 -7.16 -3.99
C GLY A 52 -7.34 -5.86 -3.53
N LYS A 53 -7.26 -5.50 -2.25
CA LYS A 53 -7.93 -4.30 -1.70
C LYS A 53 -7.20 -2.99 -2.02
N LEU A 54 -5.91 -3.05 -2.33
CA LEU A 54 -5.11 -1.92 -2.78
C LEU A 54 -4.48 -2.25 -4.15
N PRO A 55 -5.24 -2.09 -5.26
CA PRO A 55 -4.80 -2.49 -6.59
C PRO A 55 -3.76 -1.56 -7.20
N GLU A 56 -3.71 -0.30 -6.78
CA GLU A 56 -2.78 0.70 -7.28
C GLU A 56 -2.24 1.53 -6.10
N VAL A 57 -0.92 1.50 -5.91
CA VAL A 57 -0.19 2.30 -4.91
C VAL A 57 0.48 3.50 -5.58
N THR A 58 0.93 3.34 -6.82
CA THR A 58 1.55 4.43 -7.58
C THR A 58 1.26 4.34 -9.07
N LYS A 59 1.28 5.49 -9.74
CA LYS A 59 1.18 5.64 -11.19
C LYS A 59 2.53 5.89 -11.86
N ASP A 60 3.56 6.21 -11.08
CA ASP A 60 4.90 6.51 -11.56
C ASP A 60 5.95 6.10 -10.52
N VAL A 61 7.19 5.93 -10.95
CA VAL A 61 8.34 5.77 -10.07
C VAL A 61 9.32 6.88 -10.36
N GLN A 62 9.49 7.76 -9.37
CA GLN A 62 10.44 8.85 -9.43
C GLN A 62 11.82 8.33 -9.03
N ASN A 63 12.85 8.76 -9.77
CA ASN A 63 14.27 8.52 -9.50
C ASN A 63 14.75 7.05 -9.65
N PRO A 64 15.21 6.63 -10.84
CA PRO A 64 15.57 5.25 -11.14
C PRO A 64 16.90 4.77 -10.53
N ASP A 65 17.69 5.69 -9.97
CA ASP A 65 19.07 5.42 -9.53
C ASP A 65 19.17 5.06 -8.03
N GLY A 66 18.05 5.12 -7.29
CA GLY A 66 17.97 4.85 -5.86
C GLY A 66 17.21 3.58 -5.48
N ALA A 67 17.12 3.33 -4.17
CA ALA A 67 16.24 2.31 -3.61
C ALA A 67 14.96 2.96 -3.04
N MET A 68 13.85 2.23 -3.06
CA MET A 68 12.54 2.69 -2.59
C MET A 68 11.93 1.71 -1.60
N ILE A 69 11.41 2.20 -0.49
CA ILE A 69 10.60 1.42 0.44
C ILE A 69 9.13 1.64 0.10
N VAL A 70 8.40 0.56 -0.12
CA VAL A 70 6.95 0.60 -0.35
C VAL A 70 6.24 -0.12 0.79
N ASN A 71 5.27 0.57 1.37
CA ASN A 71 4.31 0.04 2.33
C ASN A 71 2.94 -0.06 1.65
N ALA A 72 2.27 -1.18 1.84
CA ALA A 72 0.90 -1.41 1.38
C ALA A 72 0.14 -2.04 2.54
N MET A 73 -0.94 -1.39 2.99
CA MET A 73 -1.73 -1.82 4.14
C MET A 73 -3.21 -1.64 3.83
N PHE A 74 -4.00 -2.67 4.15
CA PHE A 74 -5.46 -2.60 4.15
C PHE A 74 -5.94 -2.93 5.56
N PHE A 75 -6.74 -2.05 6.14
CA PHE A 75 -7.27 -2.22 7.49
C PHE A 75 -8.79 -2.20 7.45
N LYS A 76 -9.40 -3.33 7.84
CA LYS A 76 -10.84 -3.47 8.03
C LYS A 76 -11.09 -4.06 9.42
N PRO A 77 -11.21 -3.23 10.46
CA PRO A 77 -11.48 -3.71 11.80
C PRO A 77 -12.91 -4.26 11.89
N HIS A 78 -13.10 -5.14 12.87
CA HIS A 78 -14.43 -5.45 13.36
C HIS A 78 -14.64 -4.68 14.65
N TRP A 79 -15.81 -4.08 14.79
CA TRP A 79 -16.24 -3.56 16.08
C TRP A 79 -16.45 -4.72 17.04
N ASP A 80 -16.03 -4.53 18.30
CA ASP A 80 -16.33 -5.45 19.39
C ASP A 80 -17.85 -5.49 19.64
N GLU A 81 -18.45 -4.31 19.74
CA GLU A 81 -19.90 -4.12 19.71
C GLU A 81 -20.35 -3.59 18.34
N LYS A 82 -21.06 -4.40 17.57
CA LYS A 82 -21.51 -4.05 16.21
C LYS A 82 -22.86 -3.30 16.24
N PHE A 83 -23.02 -2.38 15.30
CA PHE A 83 -24.32 -1.77 15.01
C PHE A 83 -25.31 -2.83 14.51
N SER A 84 -26.57 -2.73 14.95
CA SER A 84 -27.66 -3.54 14.38
C SER A 84 -27.98 -3.03 12.98
N ALA A 85 -27.95 -3.92 11.98
CA ALA A 85 -28.27 -3.57 10.60
C ALA A 85 -29.70 -3.05 10.42
N GLU A 86 -30.62 -3.44 11.29
CA GLU A 86 -32.03 -2.98 11.29
C GLU A 86 -32.17 -1.54 11.79
N MET A 87 -31.17 -1.02 12.51
CA MET A 87 -31.14 0.34 13.03
C MET A 87 -30.27 1.29 12.19
N VAL A 88 -29.77 0.84 11.04
CA VAL A 88 -29.03 1.68 10.09
C VAL A 88 -30.03 2.27 9.09
N ASP A 89 -30.13 3.60 9.08
CA ASP A 89 -30.97 4.34 8.14
C ASP A 89 -30.26 5.58 7.57
N THR A 90 -30.77 6.10 6.46
CA THR A 90 -30.19 7.28 5.81
C THR A 90 -30.40 8.51 6.68
N ARG A 91 -29.30 9.18 7.08
CA ARG A 91 -29.34 10.41 7.89
C ARG A 91 -28.55 11.53 7.24
N THR A 92 -28.91 12.76 7.60
CA THR A 92 -28.24 13.96 7.11
C THR A 92 -26.91 14.18 7.83
N PHE A 93 -25.84 14.28 7.07
CA PHE A 93 -24.51 14.66 7.54
C PHE A 93 -24.17 16.08 7.09
N LEU A 94 -23.77 16.92 8.05
CA LEU A 94 -23.35 18.30 7.81
C LEU A 94 -21.88 18.34 7.43
N VAL A 95 -21.58 18.51 6.14
CA VAL A 95 -20.21 18.58 5.61
C VAL A 95 -19.59 19.95 5.91
N SER A 96 -20.38 21.01 5.82
CA SER A 96 -20.01 22.38 6.19
C SER A 96 -21.23 23.13 6.72
N ARG A 97 -21.05 24.33 7.29
CA ARG A 97 -22.15 25.11 7.90
C ARG A 97 -23.36 25.35 6.99
N SER A 98 -23.19 25.29 5.67
CA SER A 98 -24.23 25.54 4.67
C SER A 98 -24.46 24.37 3.72
N PHE A 99 -23.82 23.22 3.93
CA PHE A 99 -23.89 22.09 2.99
C PHE A 99 -24.05 20.75 3.72
N THR A 100 -25.08 20.00 3.31
CA THR A 100 -25.42 18.69 3.87
C THR A 100 -25.55 17.63 2.78
N ILE A 101 -25.25 16.38 3.14
CA ILE A 101 -25.48 15.19 2.30
C ILE A 101 -26.20 14.11 3.09
N GLY A 102 -27.01 13.28 2.42
CA GLY A 102 -27.54 12.05 3.03
C GLY A 102 -26.47 10.94 3.00
N ILE A 103 -26.30 10.23 4.12
CA ILE A 103 -25.39 9.08 4.24
C ILE A 103 -26.19 7.88 4.77
N SER A 104 -25.96 6.69 4.21
CA SER A 104 -26.44 5.40 4.70
C SER A 104 -25.28 4.45 4.94
#